data_AF-A0A1G8ZHC0-F1
#
_entry.id   AF-A0A1G8ZHC0-F1
#
_cell.length_a   1.000
_cell.length_b   1.000
_cell.length_c   1.000
_cell.angle_alpha   90.00
_cell.angle_beta   90.00
_cell.angle_gamma   90.00
#
_symmetry.space_group_name_H-M   'P 1'
#
loop_
_entity.id
_entity.type
_entity.pdbx_description
1 polymer ?
#
loop_
_entity_poly.entity_id
_entity_poly.type
_entity_poly.pdbx_seq_one_letter_code
_entity_poly.pdbx_strand_id
1 'polypeptide(L)'
;MFTVEQIKQAHSKVKSGADFSSYVQEIKVFGVNSYELYVTDGHTDYFGANSYKTSADAEYAALIILDTANASQFISDLKAHQQGKTTYIARFGNRFA
;
A
#
# COMPACT_ATOMS: atom_id res chain seq x y z
N MET A 1 -1.70 -1.30 22.03
CA MET A 1 -2.19 -2.05 20.86
C MET A 1 -2.85 -1.04 19.95
N PHE A 2 -2.54 -1.07 18.66
CA PHE A 2 -3.05 -0.14 17.65
C PHE A 2 -4.29 -0.71 16.97
N THR A 3 -5.07 0.13 16.29
CA THR A 3 -6.26 -0.32 15.53
C THR A 3 -6.13 0.03 14.05
N VAL A 4 -6.84 -0.72 13.21
CA VAL A 4 -6.98 -0.40 11.78
C VAL A 4 -7.52 1.02 11.58
N GLU A 5 -8.47 1.46 12.41
CA GLU A 5 -9.05 2.80 12.33
C GLU A 5 -8.01 3.90 12.57
N GLN A 6 -7.11 3.73 13.54
CA GLN A 6 -6.01 4.66 13.80
C GLN A 6 -5.06 4.74 12.60
N ILE A 7 -4.76 3.59 11.99
CA ILE A 7 -3.88 3.52 10.82
C ILE A 7 -4.55 4.19 9.61
N LYS A 8 -5.85 3.96 9.38
CA LYS A 8 -6.63 4.63 8.33
C LYS A 8 -6.64 6.15 8.49
N GLN A 9 -6.81 6.65 9.72
CA GLN A 9 -6.75 8.09 10.03
C GLN A 9 -5.36 8.69 9.81
N ALA A 10 -4.28 7.94 10.08
CA ALA A 10 -2.92 8.39 9.76
C ALA A 10 -2.71 8.40 8.24
N HIS A 11 -3.16 7.36 7.54
CA HIS A 11 -3.02 7.24 6.09
C HIS A 11 -3.79 8.33 5.34
N SER A 12 -4.97 8.75 5.82
CA SER A 12 -5.76 9.81 5.18
C SER A 12 -5.06 11.19 5.14
N LYS A 13 -3.97 11.36 5.89
CA LYS A 13 -3.13 12.57 5.85
C LYS A 13 -2.15 12.57 4.67
N VAL A 14 -1.92 11.42 4.04
CA VAL A 14 -1.04 11.28 2.87
C VAL A 14 -1.75 11.83 1.64
N LYS A 15 -1.30 12.98 1.13
CA LYS A 15 -1.84 13.62 -0.08
C LYS A 15 -0.95 13.41 -1.29
N SER A 16 0.33 13.14 -1.05
CA SER A 16 1.37 12.96 -2.04
C SER A 16 2.45 12.01 -1.53
N GLY A 17 3.35 11.58 -2.41
CA GLY A 17 4.48 10.75 -2.02
C GLY A 17 5.41 11.41 -0.99
N ALA A 18 5.44 12.75 -0.91
CA ALA A 18 6.24 13.47 0.08
C ALA A 18 5.73 13.27 1.53
N ASP A 19 4.44 12.96 1.69
CA ASP A 19 3.80 12.80 3.00
C ASP A 19 3.97 11.39 3.57
N PHE A 20 4.42 10.43 2.75
CA PHE A 20 4.49 9.02 3.12
C PHE A 20 5.49 8.75 4.25
N SER A 21 6.60 9.48 4.29
CA SER A 21 7.60 9.34 5.36
C SER A 21 7.00 9.70 6.73
N SER A 22 6.20 10.76 6.81
CA SER A 22 5.49 11.19 8.02
C SER A 22 4.46 10.14 8.47
N TYR A 23 3.69 9.58 7.53
CA TYR A 23 2.75 8.49 7.82
C TYR A 23 3.46 7.26 8.43
N VAL A 24 4.58 6.84 7.84
CA VAL A 24 5.38 5.69 8.35
C VAL A 24 5.88 5.95 9.77
N GLN A 25 6.29 7.18 10.09
CA GLN A 25 6.69 7.52 11.46
C GLN A 25 5.51 7.50 12.44
N GLU A 26 4.35 8.00 12.02
CA GLU A 26 3.15 8.03 12.86
C GLU A 26 2.68 6.61 13.24
N ILE A 27 2.58 5.69 12.27
CA ILE A 27 2.13 4.31 12.58
C ILE A 27 3.15 3.52 13.40
N LYS A 28 4.44 3.85 13.31
CA LYS A 28 5.47 3.29 14.20
C LYS A 28 5.25 3.69 15.65
N VAL A 29 4.84 4.94 15.91
CA VAL A 29 4.49 5.41 17.26
C VAL A 29 3.29 4.65 17.82
N PHE A 30 2.34 4.24 16.98
CA PHE A 30 1.22 3.37 17.40
C PHE A 30 1.67 1.95 17.80
N GLY A 31 2.89 1.55 17.40
CA GLY A 31 3.48 0.26 17.69
C GLY A 31 3.46 -0.72 16.51
N VAL A 32 3.21 -0.24 15.28
CA VAL A 32 3.33 -1.05 14.07
C VAL A 32 4.82 -1.28 13.76
N ASN A 33 5.23 -2.55 13.72
CA ASN A 33 6.59 -2.96 13.39
C ASN A 33 6.77 -3.18 11.89
N SER A 34 5.79 -3.84 11.27
CA SER A 34 5.74 -4.16 9.85
C SER A 34 4.28 -4.31 9.40
N TYR A 35 4.08 -4.29 8.09
CA TYR A 35 2.79 -4.64 7.49
C TYR A 35 3.00 -5.34 6.14
N GLU A 36 2.02 -6.15 5.75
CA GLU A 36 1.93 -6.82 4.46
C GLU A 36 0.69 -6.30 3.74
N LEU A 37 0.86 -5.72 2.56
CA LEU A 37 -0.24 -5.30 1.68
C LEU A 37 -0.38 -6.31 0.54
N TYR A 38 -1.58 -6.84 0.37
CA TYR A 38 -1.84 -7.88 -0.61
C TYR A 38 -2.39 -7.27 -1.90
N VAL A 39 -1.63 -7.40 -2.98
CA VAL A 39 -2.01 -6.90 -4.31
C VAL A 39 -3.25 -7.62 -4.86
N THR A 40 -3.57 -8.80 -4.34
CA THR A 40 -4.72 -9.60 -4.77
C THR A 40 -6.04 -8.85 -4.61
N ASP A 41 -6.27 -8.21 -3.48
CA ASP A 41 -7.59 -7.71 -3.06
C ASP A 41 -7.48 -6.46 -2.16
N GLY A 42 -6.26 -5.97 -1.90
CA GLY A 42 -5.99 -4.73 -1.18
C GLY A 42 -6.02 -4.87 0.34
N HIS A 43 -6.25 -6.07 0.89
CA HIS A 43 -6.22 -6.23 2.34
C HIS A 43 -4.80 -6.00 2.88
N THR A 44 -4.72 -5.56 4.13
CA THR A 44 -3.44 -5.27 4.79
C THR A 44 -3.37 -5.92 6.16
N ASP A 45 -2.32 -6.68 6.39
CA ASP A 45 -1.99 -7.24 7.69
C ASP A 45 -0.94 -6.36 8.40
N TYR A 46 -1.24 -5.94 9.62
CA TYR A 46 -0.35 -5.13 10.45
C TYR A 46 0.16 -5.93 11.63
N PHE A 47 1.47 -5.83 11.90
CA PHE A 47 2.15 -6.61 12.93
C PHE A 47 2.77 -5.69 13.98
N GLY A 48 2.62 -6.06 15.25
CA GLY A 48 3.13 -5.34 16.42
C GLY A 48 3.96 -6.21 17.35
N ALA A 49 4.31 -5.66 18.51
CA ALA A 49 5.01 -6.39 19.56
C ALA A 49 4.17 -7.56 20.11
N ASN A 50 4.84 -8.55 20.72
CA ASN A 50 4.20 -9.72 21.36
C ASN A 50 3.27 -10.50 20.41
N SER A 51 3.67 -10.62 19.13
CA SER A 51 2.88 -11.31 18.10
C SER A 51 1.50 -10.70 17.87
N TYR A 52 1.30 -9.43 18.23
CA TYR A 52 0.06 -8.73 17.94
C TYR A 52 -0.14 -8.57 16.43
N LYS A 53 -1.36 -8.85 15.97
CA LYS A 53 -1.78 -8.69 14.58
C LYS A 53 -3.18 -8.08 14.50
N THR A 54 -3.40 -7.20 13.54
CA THR A 54 -4.73 -6.76 13.10
C THR A 54 -4.74 -6.60 11.58
N SER A 55 -5.91 -6.69 10.96
CA SER A 55 -6.04 -6.74 9.51
C SER A 55 -7.10 -5.76 9.04
N ALA A 56 -6.79 -4.98 8.02
CA ALA A 56 -7.76 -4.22 7.25
C ALA A 56 -8.41 -5.13 6.20
N ASP A 57 -9.72 -5.00 6.01
CA ASP A 57 -10.47 -5.75 5.01
C ASP A 57 -9.99 -5.47 3.58
N ALA A 58 -10.34 -6.38 2.66
CA ALA A 58 -10.12 -6.19 1.23
C ALA A 58 -10.79 -4.89 0.73
N GLU A 59 -10.08 -4.17 -0.13
CA GLU A 59 -10.54 -2.91 -0.74
C GLU A 59 -11.28 -3.15 -2.06
N TYR A 60 -10.97 -4.25 -2.75
CA TYR A 60 -11.54 -4.60 -4.06
C TYR A 60 -11.68 -6.11 -4.24
N ALA A 61 -12.41 -6.53 -5.27
CA ALA A 61 -12.53 -7.94 -5.64
C ALA A 61 -11.18 -8.52 -6.07
N ALA A 62 -10.94 -9.78 -5.75
CA ALA A 62 -9.67 -10.45 -6.03
C ALA A 62 -9.27 -10.34 -7.52
N LEU A 63 -8.10 -9.75 -7.76
CA LEU A 63 -7.45 -9.62 -9.05
C LEU A 63 -6.79 -10.94 -9.46
N ILE A 64 -6.79 -11.19 -10.76
CA ILE A 64 -6.04 -12.30 -11.34
C ILE A 64 -4.57 -11.86 -11.48
N ILE A 65 -3.70 -12.46 -10.67
CA ILE A 65 -2.25 -12.29 -10.77
C ILE A 65 -1.71 -13.42 -11.65
N LEU A 66 -1.06 -13.06 -12.76
CA LEU A 66 -0.43 -14.03 -13.65
C LEU A 66 0.89 -14.53 -13.05
N ASP A 67 1.15 -15.83 -13.19
CA ASP A 67 2.39 -16.47 -12.68
C ASP A 67 3.66 -15.96 -13.36
N THR A 68 3.53 -15.44 -14.59
CA THR A 68 4.67 -14.96 -15.39
C THR A 68 4.64 -13.44 -15.52
N ALA A 69 5.66 -12.78 -14.98
CA ALA A 69 5.84 -11.35 -15.13
C ALA A 69 6.45 -10.98 -16.49
N ASN A 70 5.98 -9.88 -17.10
CA ASN A 70 6.65 -9.27 -18.24
C ASN A 70 7.64 -8.19 -17.76
N ALA A 71 8.89 -8.61 -17.53
CA ALA A 71 9.93 -7.73 -16.99
C ALA A 71 10.21 -6.51 -17.89
N SER A 72 10.22 -6.70 -19.22
CA SER A 72 10.48 -5.62 -20.18
C SER A 72 9.41 -4.53 -20.11
N GLN A 73 8.13 -4.93 -20.05
CA GLN A 73 7.03 -4.00 -19.88
C GLN A 73 7.11 -3.28 -18.55
N PHE A 74 7.36 -4.01 -17.46
CA PHE A 74 7.48 -3.42 -16.12
C PHE A 74 8.57 -2.34 -16.05
N ILE A 75 9.75 -2.59 -16.64
CA ILE A 75 10.85 -1.62 -16.70
C ILE A 75 10.45 -0.38 -17.50
N SER A 76 9.77 -0.57 -18.65
CA SER A 76 9.26 0.53 -19.47
C SER A 76 8.29 1.42 -18.68
N ASP A 77 7.33 0.79 -18.01
CA ASP A 77 6.32 1.48 -17.19
C ASP A 77 6.96 2.20 -16.01
N LEU A 78 8.00 1.62 -15.40
CA LEU A 78 8.71 2.22 -14.28
C LEU A 78 9.45 3.49 -14.71
N LYS A 79 10.14 3.44 -15.86
CA LYS A 79 10.80 4.62 -16.42
C LYS A 79 9.78 5.71 -16.79
N ALA A 80 8.65 5.35 -17.38
CA ALA A 80 7.59 6.30 -17.70
C ALA A 80 7.06 7.00 -16.43
N HIS A 81 6.86 6.25 -15.35
CA HIS A 81 6.44 6.80 -14.06
C HIS A 81 7.49 7.74 -13.45
N GLN A 82 8.76 7.34 -13.44
CA GLN A 82 9.86 8.18 -12.94
C GLN A 82 10.03 9.48 -13.74
N GLN A 83 9.66 9.47 -15.02
CA GLN A 83 9.64 10.65 -15.90
C GLN A 83 8.36 11.50 -15.75
N GLY A 84 7.47 11.17 -14.81
CA GLY A 84 6.22 11.89 -14.59
C GLY A 84 5.14 11.67 -15.66
N LYS A 85 5.31 10.70 -16.56
CA LYS A 85 4.34 10.41 -17.64
C LYS A 85 3.10 9.67 -17.14
N THR A 86 3.18 9.06 -15.96
CA THR A 86 2.06 8.39 -15.31
C THR A 86 2.04 8.79 -13.84
N THR A 87 0.86 9.01 -13.28
CA THR A 87 0.67 9.24 -11.85
C THR A 87 0.53 7.92 -11.11
N TYR A 88 0.65 7.97 -9.78
CA TYR A 88 0.36 6.81 -8.93
C TYR A 88 -1.05 6.27 -9.18
N ILE A 89 -2.06 7.15 -9.30
CA ILE A 89 -3.43 6.76 -9.67
C ILE A 89 -3.52 6.19 -11.09
N ALA A 90 -2.77 6.73 -12.06
CA ALA A 90 -2.78 6.19 -13.42
C ALA A 90 -2.15 4.79 -13.51
N ARG A 91 -1.20 4.45 -12.63
CA ARG A 91 -0.49 3.16 -12.64
C ARG A 91 -1.02 2.14 -11.63
N PHE A 92 -1.55 2.63 -10.51
CA PHE A 92 -2.02 1.88 -9.35
C PHE A 92 -3.36 2.39 -8.82
N GLY A 93 -4.16 3.13 -9.58
CA GLY A 93 -5.49 3.62 -9.15
C GLY A 93 -6.60 3.19 -10.10
N ASN A 94 -6.35 3.21 -11.42
CA ASN A 94 -7.34 2.79 -12.43
C ASN A 94 -7.41 1.26 -12.66
N ARG A 95 -6.73 0.45 -11.84
CA ARG A 95 -6.94 -1.01 -11.77
C ARG A 95 -7.67 -1.46 -10.51
N PHE A 96 -8.10 -0.50 -9.69
CA PHE A 96 -8.76 -0.74 -8.40
C PHE A 96 -10.09 0.03 -8.27
N ALA A 97 -10.72 0.34 -9.42
CA ALA A 97 -12.09 0.83 -9.50
C ALA A 97 -12.87 -0.08 -10.46
#